data_AF-A0A3B1B9F1-F1
#
_entry.id   AF-A0A3B1B9F1-F1
#
_cell.length_a   1.000
_cell.length_b   1.000
_cell.length_c   1.000
_cell.angle_alpha   90.00
_cell.angle_beta   90.00
_cell.angle_gamma   90.00
#
_symmetry.space_group_name_H-M   'P 1'
#
loop_
_entity.id
_entity.type
_entity.pdbx_description
1 polymer ?
#
loop_
_entity_poly.entity_id
_entity_poly.type
_entity_poly.pdbx_seq_one_letter_code
_entity_poly.pdbx_strand_id
1 'polypeptide(L)'
;MTDEFTDIQTKLHVLKQQFYTDLPARLEQIAAAGHNWLNASTPTAKSDFQRLIHNLAGTAGSYGFHEVTTLCKKIENALRTNDSNSEKSIQQWMNQLLALIKK
;
A
#
# COMPACT_ATOMS: atom_id res chain seq x y z
N MET A 1 -25.59 28.36 4.61
CA MET A 1 -24.88 27.56 3.58
C MET A 1 -23.54 27.04 4.13
N THR A 2 -23.54 26.59 5.39
CA THR A 2 -22.33 26.21 6.15
C THR A 2 -22.38 24.75 6.61
N ASP A 3 -23.58 24.18 6.81
CA ASP A 3 -23.76 22.78 7.26
C ASP A 3 -23.24 21.71 6.30
N GLU A 4 -23.46 21.86 4.98
CA GLU A 4 -23.06 20.85 3.99
C GLU A 4 -21.53 20.68 3.88
N PHE A 5 -20.79 21.78 3.96
CA PHE A 5 -19.32 21.74 3.92
C PHE A 5 -18.74 21.08 5.17
N THR A 6 -19.32 21.35 6.34
CA THR A 6 -18.87 20.76 7.61
C THR A 6 -19.17 19.25 7.67
N ASP A 7 -20.31 18.80 7.14
CA ASP A 7 -20.68 17.39 7.05
C ASP A 7 -19.70 16.58 6.16
N ILE A 8 -19.33 17.11 5.00
CA ILE A 8 -18.36 16.45 4.10
C ILE A 8 -16.99 16.32 4.75
N GLN A 9 -16.50 17.38 5.41
CA GLN A 9 -15.21 17.35 6.10
C GLN A 9 -15.20 16.34 7.25
N THR A 10 -16.31 16.23 7.99
CA THR A 10 -16.46 15.27 9.08
C THR A 10 -16.45 13.84 8.55
N LYS A 11 -17.20 13.55 7.49
CA LYS A 11 -17.21 12.23 6.82
C LYS A 11 -15.82 11.86 6.31
N LEU A 12 -15.12 12.80 5.68
CA LEU A 12 -13.76 12.58 5.19
C LEU A 12 -12.77 12.30 6.32
N HIS A 13 -12.93 12.98 7.46
CA HIS A 13 -12.13 12.71 8.66
C HIS A 13 -12.36 11.29 9.19
N VAL A 14 -13.61 10.85 9.31
CA VAL A 14 -13.96 9.49 9.76
C VAL A 14 -13.38 8.43 8.82
N LEU A 15 -13.51 8.62 7.51
CA LEU A 15 -12.94 7.70 6.52
C LEU A 15 -11.41 7.62 6.61
N LYS A 16 -10.73 8.75 6.84
CA LYS A 16 -9.28 8.78 7.07
C LYS A 16 -8.88 8.03 8.35
N GLN A 17 -9.61 8.24 9.44
CA GLN A 17 -9.35 7.54 10.70
C GLN A 17 -9.53 6.04 10.56
N GLN A 18 -10.60 5.60 9.90
CA GLN A 18 -10.84 4.18 9.64
C GLN A 18 -9.76 3.58 8.73
N PHE A 19 -9.32 4.31 7.70
CA PHE A 19 -8.19 3.90 6.88
C PHE A 19 -6.91 3.76 7.72
N TYR A 20 -6.62 4.70 8.63
CA TYR A 20 -5.49 4.59 9.56
C TYR A 20 -5.59 3.36 10.46
N THR A 21 -6.78 3.06 11.00
CA THR A 21 -7.01 1.86 11.83
C THR A 21 -6.79 0.56 11.06
N ASP A 22 -7.20 0.51 9.79
CA ASP A 22 -7.07 -0.67 8.95
C ASP A 22 -5.67 -0.83 8.33
N LEU A 23 -4.90 0.26 8.24
CA LEU A 23 -3.64 0.31 7.52
C LEU A 23 -2.60 -0.72 8.01
N PRO A 24 -2.43 -0.96 9.33
CA PRO A 24 -1.53 -1.99 9.83
C PRO A 24 -1.88 -3.39 9.30
N ALA A 25 -3.15 -3.81 9.44
CA ALA A 25 -3.59 -5.12 8.98
C ALA A 25 -3.43 -5.29 7.45
N ARG A 26 -3.73 -4.23 6.69
CA ARG A 26 -3.52 -4.23 5.22
C ARG A 26 -2.05 -4.36 4.85
N LEU A 27 -1.16 -3.68 5.57
CA LEU A 27 0.28 -3.74 5.32
C LEU A 27 0.88 -5.08 5.72
N GLU A 28 0.38 -5.73 6.78
CA GLU A 28 0.75 -7.11 7.12
C GLU A 28 0.32 -8.10 6.03
N GLN A 29 -0.89 -7.96 5.48
CA GLN A 29 -1.36 -8.78 4.35
C GLN A 29 -0.48 -8.61 3.10
N ILE A 30 -0.10 -7.36 2.79
CA ILE A 30 0.83 -7.05 1.70
C ILE A 30 2.20 -7.68 1.95
N ALA A 31 2.70 -7.60 3.19
CA ALA A 31 3.98 -8.18 3.56
C ALA A 31 3.98 -9.70 3.40
N ALA A 32 2.93 -10.37 3.88
CA ALA A 32 2.77 -11.80 3.72
C ALA A 32 2.69 -12.22 2.24
N ALA A 33 1.92 -11.50 1.41
CA ALA A 33 1.83 -11.76 -0.02
C ALA A 33 3.17 -11.55 -0.74
N GLY A 34 3.91 -10.49 -0.40
CA GLY A 34 5.24 -10.22 -0.94
C GLY A 34 6.24 -11.30 -0.56
N HIS A 35 6.26 -11.75 0.70
CA HIS A 35 7.09 -12.89 1.12
C HIS A 35 6.70 -14.19 0.42
N ASN A 36 5.40 -14.46 0.24
CA ASN A 36 4.93 -15.63 -0.48
C ASN A 36 5.41 -15.60 -1.94
N TRP A 37 5.32 -14.45 -2.60
CA TRP A 37 5.84 -14.28 -3.96
C TRP A 37 7.36 -14.48 -4.03
N LEU A 38 8.13 -13.89 -3.12
CA LEU A 38 9.59 -14.02 -3.08
C LEU A 38 10.06 -15.46 -2.81
N ASN A 39 9.29 -16.24 -2.03
CA ASN A 39 9.66 -17.61 -1.68
C ASN A 39 9.16 -18.67 -2.67
N ALA A 40 7.96 -18.49 -3.23
CA ALA A 40 7.33 -19.47 -4.11
C ALA A 40 7.51 -19.16 -5.61
N SER A 41 7.79 -17.90 -5.96
CA SER A 41 7.93 -17.37 -7.33
C SER A 41 6.82 -17.80 -8.30
N THR A 42 5.62 -18.08 -7.79
CA THR A 42 4.48 -18.46 -8.64
C THR A 42 3.83 -17.23 -9.29
N PRO A 43 3.34 -17.35 -10.54
CA PRO A 43 2.62 -16.25 -11.21
C PRO A 43 1.40 -15.76 -10.43
N THR A 44 0.72 -16.67 -9.72
CA THR A 44 -0.44 -16.36 -8.87
C THR A 44 -0.03 -15.52 -7.66
N ALA A 45 1.02 -15.92 -6.93
CA ALA A 45 1.51 -15.14 -5.79
C ALA A 45 1.97 -13.73 -6.20
N LYS A 46 2.62 -13.61 -7.38
CA LYS A 46 2.99 -12.30 -7.93
C LYS A 46 1.77 -11.43 -8.22
N SER A 47 0.74 -11.99 -8.86
CA SER A 47 -0.48 -11.28 -9.21
C SER A 47 -1.24 -10.82 -7.96
N ASP A 48 -1.33 -11.67 -6.94
CA ASP A 48 -1.95 -11.33 -5.66
C ASP A 48 -1.22 -10.17 -4.97
N PHE A 49 0.11 -10.21 -4.91
CA PHE A 49 0.93 -9.13 -4.36
C PHE A 49 0.76 -7.83 -5.14
N GLN A 50 0.80 -7.88 -6.48
CA GLN A 50 0.56 -6.71 -7.34
C GLN A 50 -0.80 -6.07 -7.07
N ARG A 51 -1.86 -6.88 -6.97
CA ARG A 51 -3.21 -6.39 -6.70
C ARG A 51 -3.30 -5.68 -5.35
N LEU A 52 -2.69 -6.23 -4.31
CA LEU A 52 -2.71 -5.62 -2.98
C LEU A 52 -1.96 -4.29 -2.94
N ILE A 53 -0.79 -4.21 -3.59
CA ILE A 53 -0.02 -2.96 -3.72
C ILE A 53 -0.82 -1.90 -4.50
N HIS A 54 -1.47 -2.28 -5.59
CA HIS A 54 -2.28 -1.39 -6.40
C HIS A 54 -3.45 -0.78 -5.61
N ASN A 55 -4.18 -1.64 -4.89
CA ASN A 55 -5.29 -1.22 -4.04
C ASN A 55 -4.83 -0.26 -2.92
N LEU A 56 -3.66 -0.54 -2.32
CA LEU A 56 -3.08 0.36 -1.32
C LEU A 56 -2.70 1.71 -1.93
N ALA A 57 -2.09 1.74 -3.11
CA ALA A 57 -1.73 2.99 -3.79
C ALA A 57 -2.96 3.87 -4.07
N GLY A 58 -4.05 3.26 -4.56
CA GLY A 58 -5.30 3.96 -4.85
C GLY A 58 -5.93 4.56 -3.60
N THR A 59 -6.11 3.74 -2.56
CA THR A 59 -6.71 4.18 -1.29
C THR A 59 -5.84 5.21 -0.55
N ALA A 60 -4.52 4.98 -0.45
CA ALA A 60 -3.57 5.92 0.13
C ALA A 60 -3.58 7.27 -0.59
N GLY A 61 -3.64 7.26 -1.92
CA GLY A 61 -3.73 8.47 -2.74
C GLY A 61 -4.99 9.28 -2.47
N SER A 62 -6.15 8.62 -2.41
CA SER A 62 -7.44 9.27 -2.10
C SER A 62 -7.46 9.95 -0.72
N TYR A 63 -6.71 9.44 0.25
CA TYR A 63 -6.65 9.99 1.60
C TYR A 63 -5.46 10.93 1.85
N GLY A 64 -4.60 11.17 0.86
CA GLY A 64 -3.49 12.12 0.93
C GLY A 64 -2.18 11.56 1.50
N PHE A 65 -2.02 10.24 1.55
CA PHE A 65 -0.79 9.56 1.97
C PHE A 65 0.20 9.46 0.81
N HIS A 66 0.83 10.58 0.49
CA HIS A 66 1.73 10.70 -0.66
C HIS A 66 2.96 9.78 -0.57
N GLU A 67 3.51 9.60 0.64
CA GLU A 67 4.68 8.74 0.85
C GLU A 67 4.35 7.26 0.63
N VAL A 68 3.25 6.78 1.20
CA VAL A 68 2.71 5.41 0.98
C VAL A 68 2.45 5.18 -0.50
N THR A 69 1.77 6.13 -1.16
CA THR A 69 1.48 6.07 -2.60
C THR A 69 2.77 5.99 -3.43
N THR A 70 3.79 6.77 -3.07
CA THR A 70 5.07 6.79 -3.77
C THR A 70 5.81 5.47 -3.66
N LEU A 71 5.85 4.88 -2.46
CA LEU A 71 6.46 3.56 -2.25
C LEU A 71 5.72 2.47 -3.01
N CYS A 72 4.39 2.48 -3.00
CA CYS A 72 3.60 1.50 -3.77
C CYS A 72 3.90 1.59 -5.28
N LYS A 73 3.96 2.80 -5.84
CA LYS A 73 4.32 3.00 -7.27
C LYS A 73 5.72 2.51 -7.61
N LYS A 74 6.70 2.66 -6.71
CA LYS A 74 8.04 2.10 -6.90
C LYS A 74 7.99 0.57 -6.97
N ILE A 75 7.23 -0.06 -6.08
CA ILE A 75 7.02 -1.50 -6.06
C ILE A 75 6.30 -1.97 -7.35
N GLU A 76 5.22 -1.31 -7.78
CA GLU A 76 4.51 -1.65 -9.03
C GLU A 76 5.43 -1.60 -10.26
N ASN A 77 6.23 -0.55 -10.37
CA ASN A 77 7.16 -0.39 -11.47
C ASN A 77 8.21 -1.50 -11.50
N ALA A 78 8.78 -1.84 -10.35
CA ALA A 78 9.73 -2.93 -10.19
C ALA A 78 9.14 -4.31 -10.49
N LEU A 79 7.88 -4.54 -10.10
CA LEU A 79 7.16 -5.77 -10.44
C LEU A 79 6.89 -5.90 -11.95
N ARG A 80 6.83 -4.78 -12.69
CA ARG A 80 6.64 -4.77 -14.15
C ARG A 80 7.93 -5.08 -14.91
N THR A 81 9.08 -4.63 -14.41
CA THR A 81 10.37 -4.79 -15.11
C THR A 81 10.93 -6.21 -15.03
N ASN A 82 10.44 -7.06 -14.12
CA ASN A 82 10.85 -8.46 -13.99
C ASN A 82 12.38 -8.68 -13.82
N ASP A 83 13.07 -7.65 -13.33
CA ASP A 83 14.53 -7.70 -13.11
C ASP A 83 14.83 -8.31 -11.74
N SER A 84 15.73 -9.30 -11.69
CA SER A 84 16.19 -9.95 -10.46
C SER A 84 16.78 -8.98 -9.43
N ASN A 85 17.35 -7.84 -9.88
CA ASN A 85 17.81 -6.78 -8.96
C ASN A 85 16.65 -6.04 -8.27
N SER A 86 15.44 -6.14 -8.83
CA SER A 86 14.26 -5.48 -8.30
C SER A 86 13.71 -6.14 -7.05
N GLU A 87 13.95 -7.44 -6.82
CA GLU A 87 13.43 -8.17 -5.65
C GLU A 87 13.95 -7.61 -4.32
N LYS A 88 15.26 -7.37 -4.21
CA LYS A 88 15.86 -6.74 -3.02
C LYS A 88 15.31 -5.33 -2.79
N SER A 89 15.13 -4.58 -3.87
CA SER A 89 14.58 -3.22 -3.82
C SER A 89 13.12 -3.22 -3.36
N ILE A 90 12.30 -4.16 -3.88
CA ILE A 90 10.92 -4.37 -3.46
C ILE A 90 10.86 -4.71 -1.98
N GLN A 91 11.69 -5.63 -1.50
CA GLN A 91 11.72 -5.98 -0.08
C GLN A 91 12.14 -4.81 0.81
N GLN A 92 13.10 -3.98 0.37
CA GLN A 92 13.46 -2.75 1.06
C GLN A 92 12.28 -1.76 1.15
N TRP A 93 11.55 -1.52 0.06
CA TRP A 93 10.41 -0.61 0.06
C TRP A 93 9.22 -1.15 0.87
N MET A 94 9.03 -2.48 0.92
CA MET A 94 8.06 -3.09 1.82
C MET A 94 8.39 -2.83 3.29
N ASN A 95 9.68 -2.96 3.68
CA ASN A 95 10.12 -2.64 5.03
C ASN A 95 9.92 -1.14 5.36
N GLN A 96 10.13 -0.26 4.39
CA GLN A 96 9.85 1.17 4.56
C GLN A 96 8.35 1.43 4.76
N LEU A 97 7.47 0.79 3.97
CA LEU A 97 6.02 0.88 4.16
C LEU A 97 5.60 0.45 5.58
N LEU A 98 6.14 -0.67 6.07
CA LEU A 98 5.89 -1.16 7.44
C LEU A 98 6.44 -0.22 8.53
N ALA A 99 7.49 0.55 8.25
CA ALA A 99 8.04 1.50 9.21
C ALA A 99 7.20 2.78 9.34
N LEU A 100 6.47 3.17 8.29
CA LEU A 100 5.64 4.39 8.29
C LEU A 100 4.44 4.31 9.24
N ILE A 101 3.96 3.10 9.51
CA ILE A 101 2.80 2.84 10.40
C ILE A 101 3.18 2.46 11.83
N LYS A 102 4.47 2.22 12.11
CA LYS A 102 4.97 1.92 13.46
C LYS A 102 5.40 3.18 14.24
N LYS A 103 5.23 4.37 13.66
CA LYS A 103 5.48 5.67 14.28
C LYS A 103 4.20 6.21 14.90
#